data_AF-A0A0R3RAH2-F1
#
_entry.id   AF-A0A0R3RAH2-F1
#
_cell.length_a   1.000
_cell.length_b   1.000
_cell.length_c   1.000
_cell.angle_alpha   90.00
_cell.angle_beta   90.00
_cell.angle_gamma   90.00
#
_symmetry.space_group_name_H-M   'P 1'
#
loop_
_entity.id
_entity.type
_entity.pdbx_description
1 polymer ?
#
loop_
_entity_poly.entity_id
_entity_poly.type
_entity_poly.pdbx_seq_one_letter_code
_entity_poly.pdbx_strand_id
1 'polypeptide(L)'
;MKICDGIDDCGDGSDEMNCGEDELVTLANDHSEPVSEIAAGSCQPDQFRCENGKCIAQVDHCNHKYDCDDGTDEITCEYFVQALQQARGTTMHPDEIIPIYATTTGKQEYGQVQEEEQERLREEQERQRYEQERSHEEEEQRRREEERERLKQEKEQQEILRQEQERERQEYERRREEEEQRERERAEHERIRQEYYENERRRQEIEQREKEQEQERQEHERRREEEHHQQEERERLRQQKEQEEEQHERLRQEQERQEHERRREEERERLKQEKEHQEILRQEQERERQEHERRREEEEQRQREEERERAEQERIRQEYYESERQKQEIEQQRKGEEYEEGQEDRQEQDERSRQEQERIRQESEIRRQEKGKKIEEDEGHEIFDKKQESYEEEEQHQRQPEEEEQLERKRKEEEEKEDRRRLEEDRRRLEEDRRRLEEDHRRLEELSRTDQEMKPEKERGKDEYEKHQLTIDGVRIKEDEKQRRLELEHYGLDKDNQVS
;
A
#
# COMPACT_ATOMS: atom_id res chain seq x y z
N MET A 1 34.77 12.68 50.15
CA MET A 1 36.08 13.11 49.64
C MET A 1 37.10 12.54 50.60
N LYS A 2 37.81 11.50 50.16
CA LYS A 2 38.98 10.97 50.82
C LYS A 2 40.18 11.67 50.17
N ILE A 3 40.90 12.41 50.99
CA ILE A 3 42.04 13.25 50.60
C ILE A 3 43.00 13.09 51.76
N CYS A 4 44.26 12.75 51.49
CA CYS A 4 45.29 12.55 52.51
C CYS A 4 45.00 11.41 53.50
N ASP A 5 44.42 10.29 53.03
CA ASP A 5 44.25 9.09 53.86
C ASP A 5 45.32 8.00 53.56
N GLY A 6 46.28 8.32 52.70
CA GLY A 6 47.43 7.48 52.36
C GLY A 6 47.12 6.42 51.30
N ILE A 7 45.97 6.52 50.63
CA ILE A 7 45.52 5.62 49.57
C ILE A 7 45.19 6.47 48.33
N ASP A 8 45.73 6.09 47.17
CA ASP A 8 45.39 6.72 45.89
C ASP A 8 44.01 6.27 45.44
N ASP A 9 42.97 7.00 45.86
CA ASP A 9 41.58 6.70 45.51
C ASP A 9 41.21 7.30 44.14
N CYS A 10 41.93 8.32 43.67
CA CYS A 10 41.70 8.95 42.37
C CYS A 10 42.43 8.25 41.21
N GLY A 11 43.42 7.41 41.49
CA GLY A 11 44.21 6.62 40.54
C GLY A 11 45.30 7.41 39.80
N ASP A 12 45.36 8.72 40.01
CA ASP A 12 46.40 9.63 39.51
C ASP A 12 47.22 10.28 40.66
N GLY A 13 46.91 9.92 41.92
CA GLY A 13 47.56 10.42 43.13
C GLY A 13 47.23 11.85 43.52
N SER A 14 46.29 12.52 42.83
CA SER A 14 46.00 13.95 43.04
C SER A 14 45.43 14.26 44.43
N ASP A 15 44.83 13.27 45.09
CA ASP A 15 44.28 13.32 46.44
C ASP A 15 45.32 13.18 47.56
N GLU A 16 46.56 12.82 47.25
CA GLU A 16 47.67 12.65 48.21
C GLU A 16 48.81 13.66 48.00
N MET A 17 48.77 14.46 46.93
CA MET A 17 49.91 15.27 46.48
C MET A 17 49.96 16.71 47.03
N ASN A 18 49.06 17.08 47.94
CA ASN A 18 49.07 18.40 48.59
C ASN A 18 48.49 18.37 50.01
N CYS A 19 48.92 17.38 50.79
CA CYS A 19 48.59 17.24 52.20
C CYS A 19 49.44 18.21 53.01
N GLY A 20 48.81 19.24 53.57
CA GLY A 20 49.49 20.26 54.36
C GLY A 20 50.32 19.64 55.48
N GLU A 21 51.54 20.13 55.63
CA GLU A 21 52.59 19.65 56.53
C GLU A 21 52.36 19.98 58.03
N ASP A 22 51.12 19.83 58.53
CA ASP A 22 50.78 20.33 59.88
C ASP A 22 49.84 19.44 60.71
N GLU A 23 49.79 18.12 60.50
CA GLU A 23 49.27 17.17 61.51
C GLU A 23 49.98 15.81 61.44
N LEU A 24 51.28 15.80 61.78
CA LEU A 24 52.05 14.58 62.09
C LEU A 24 52.24 14.42 63.60
N VAL A 25 51.15 14.55 64.37
CA VAL A 25 51.17 14.29 65.82
C VAL A 25 49.89 13.55 66.22
N THR A 26 49.90 12.23 66.09
CA THR A 26 49.24 11.29 67.02
C THR A 26 49.46 9.88 66.50
N LEU A 27 50.63 9.27 66.74
CA LEU A 27 50.82 7.79 66.77
C LEU A 27 52.28 7.36 67.09
N ALA A 28 53.04 8.16 67.86
CA ALA A 28 54.33 7.71 68.40
C ALA A 28 54.59 8.35 69.77
N ASN A 29 53.99 7.77 70.81
CA ASN A 29 54.40 7.98 72.20
C ASN A 29 54.28 6.65 72.94
N ASP A 30 55.33 5.85 72.88
CA ASP A 30 55.70 4.94 73.97
C ASP A 30 57.24 4.83 74.03
N HIS A 31 57.78 5.20 75.19
CA HIS A 31 59.17 5.09 75.66
C HIS A 31 60.30 5.84 74.91
N SER A 32 60.68 7.01 75.44
CA SER A 32 62.06 7.27 75.92
C SER A 32 62.17 8.66 76.57
N GLU A 33 62.58 8.68 77.84
CA GLU A 33 63.05 9.90 78.49
C GLU A 33 64.42 10.32 77.93
N PRO A 34 64.68 11.61 77.72
CA PRO A 34 66.03 12.09 77.41
C PRO A 34 66.81 12.37 78.69
N VAL A 35 67.86 11.57 78.93
CA VAL A 35 68.92 11.88 79.89
C VAL A 35 69.82 12.96 79.29
N SER A 36 69.60 14.21 79.68
CA SER A 36 70.60 15.28 79.72
C SER A 36 70.87 15.55 81.20
N GLU A 37 72.08 15.53 81.76
CA GLU A 37 73.22 16.34 81.34
C GLU A 37 74.41 15.95 82.25
N ILE A 38 75.45 15.32 81.71
CA ILE A 38 76.76 15.26 82.38
C ILE A 38 77.50 16.52 81.96
N ALA A 39 77.49 17.52 82.82
CA ALA A 39 78.40 18.66 82.73
C ALA A 39 79.24 18.71 84.01
N ALA A 40 80.52 18.37 83.86
CA ALA A 40 81.56 18.58 84.85
C ALA A 40 81.67 20.07 85.19
N GLY A 41 81.12 20.48 86.33
CA GLY A 41 81.32 21.78 86.94
C GLY A 41 81.69 21.57 88.40
N SER A 42 82.95 21.83 88.75
CA SER A 42 83.39 21.93 90.14
C SER A 42 82.47 22.87 90.93
N CYS A 43 82.07 22.48 92.14
CA CYS A 43 81.25 23.32 93.04
C CYS A 43 81.81 24.74 93.16
N GLN A 44 80.95 25.72 93.46
CA GLN A 44 81.39 27.09 93.73
C GLN A 44 82.43 27.09 94.88
N PRO A 45 83.38 28.04 94.93
CA PRO A 45 84.46 28.05 95.92
C PRO A 45 83.99 28.16 97.38
N ASP A 46 82.73 28.55 97.61
CA ASP A 46 82.04 28.62 98.90
C ASP A 46 81.08 27.43 99.14
N GLN A 47 81.26 26.35 98.38
CA GLN A 47 80.48 25.12 98.48
C GLN A 47 81.37 23.89 98.71
N PHE A 48 80.90 23.00 99.57
CA PHE A 48 81.49 21.68 99.78
C PHE A 48 80.88 20.67 98.82
N ARG A 49 81.72 19.80 98.25
CA ARG A 49 81.29 18.75 97.33
C ARG A 49 81.12 17.42 98.08
N CYS A 50 79.89 16.93 98.16
CA CYS A 50 79.57 15.58 98.62
C CYS A 50 80.24 14.52 97.73
N GLU A 51 80.45 13.31 98.24
CA GLU A 51 81.06 12.23 97.46
C GLU A 51 80.18 11.79 96.28
N ASN A 52 78.85 11.80 96.48
CA ASN A 52 77.85 11.59 95.42
C ASN A 52 77.85 12.68 94.32
N GLY A 53 78.64 13.74 94.48
CA GLY A 53 78.82 14.80 93.49
C GLY A 53 77.90 16.01 93.63
N LYS A 54 76.99 16.03 94.62
CA LYS A 54 76.17 17.19 94.99
C LYS A 54 77.02 18.27 95.67
N CYS A 55 76.66 19.54 95.47
CA CYS A 55 77.32 20.68 96.13
C CYS A 55 76.40 21.25 97.21
N ILE A 56 76.88 21.36 98.45
CA ILE A 56 76.21 22.02 99.57
C ILE A 56 76.97 23.28 99.97
N ALA A 57 76.37 24.19 100.76
CA ALA A 57 77.11 25.38 101.20
C ALA A 57 78.25 24.99 102.17
N GLN A 58 79.36 25.72 102.16
CA GLN A 58 80.48 25.42 103.07
C GLN A 58 80.10 25.49 104.56
N VAL A 59 79.06 26.27 104.90
CA VAL A 59 78.50 26.36 106.26
C VAL A 59 77.76 25.11 106.70
N ASP A 60 77.35 24.27 105.74
CA ASP A 60 76.63 23.03 105.98
C ASP A 60 77.58 21.83 106.14
N HIS A 61 78.86 21.98 105.79
CA HIS A 61 79.87 20.98 106.08
C HIS A 61 80.26 20.99 107.57
N CYS A 62 80.17 19.84 108.23
CA CYS A 62 80.41 19.65 109.67
C CYS A 62 79.49 20.44 110.59
N ASN A 63 78.21 20.61 110.21
CA ASN A 63 77.21 21.37 110.96
C ASN A 63 76.35 20.50 111.91
N HIS A 64 76.65 19.20 112.04
CA HIS A 64 75.89 18.20 112.82
C HIS A 64 74.57 17.75 112.17
N LYS A 65 74.37 18.04 110.89
CA LYS A 65 73.25 17.58 110.07
C LYS A 65 73.77 16.99 108.76
N TYR A 66 73.15 15.90 108.33
CA TYR A 66 73.47 15.29 107.05
C TYR A 66 72.72 16.04 105.94
N ASP A 67 73.39 17.01 105.32
CA ASP A 67 72.89 17.79 104.19
C ASP A 67 73.29 17.13 102.84
N CYS A 68 74.35 16.30 102.84
CA CYS A 68 74.61 15.36 101.74
C CYS A 68 73.73 14.09 101.86
N ASP A 69 73.19 13.60 100.73
CA ASP A 69 72.32 12.40 100.73
C ASP A 69 73.08 11.11 101.12
N ASP A 70 74.41 11.12 101.00
CA ASP A 70 75.33 10.07 101.46
C ASP A 70 75.91 10.34 102.86
N GLY A 71 75.59 11.49 103.45
CA GLY A 71 76.09 11.96 104.75
C GLY A 71 77.58 12.31 104.79
N THR A 72 78.22 12.47 103.63
CA THR A 72 79.69 12.65 103.54
C THR A 72 80.19 13.96 104.14
N ASP A 73 79.31 14.96 104.24
CA ASP A 73 79.55 16.24 104.89
C ASP A 73 79.79 16.17 106.40
N GLU A 74 79.48 15.04 107.03
CA GLU A 74 79.50 14.88 108.49
C GLU A 74 80.48 13.78 108.95
N ILE A 75 80.69 12.74 108.13
CA ILE A 75 81.52 11.58 108.51
C ILE A 75 83.02 11.87 108.51
N THR A 76 83.47 12.89 107.77
CA THR A 76 84.89 13.30 107.71
C THR A 76 85.24 14.37 108.74
N CYS A 77 84.27 14.80 109.54
CA CYS A 77 84.45 15.85 110.53
C CYS A 77 85.13 15.35 111.79
N GLU A 78 85.90 16.22 112.44
CA GLU A 78 86.75 15.84 113.57
C GLU A 78 85.95 15.21 114.74
N TYR A 79 84.74 15.70 115.02
CA TYR A 79 83.89 15.12 116.06
C TYR A 79 83.41 13.71 115.71
N PHE A 80 83.12 13.41 114.43
CA PHE A 80 82.69 12.09 114.01
C PHE A 80 83.84 11.09 114.09
N VAL A 81 85.03 11.51 113.68
CA VAL A 81 86.27 10.72 113.81
C VAL A 81 86.59 10.47 115.30
N GLN A 82 86.48 11.48 116.16
CA GLN A 82 86.67 11.32 117.61
C GLN A 82 85.60 10.39 118.23
N ALA A 83 84.34 10.48 117.80
CA ALA A 83 83.27 9.59 118.25
C ALA A 83 83.51 8.13 117.81
N LEU A 84 83.98 7.90 116.58
CA LEU A 84 84.37 6.56 116.11
C LEU A 84 85.58 6.00 116.87
N GLN A 85 86.55 6.83 117.24
CA GLN A 85 87.69 6.43 118.08
C GLN A 85 87.24 6.01 119.48
N GLN A 86 86.23 6.67 120.05
CA GLN A 86 85.64 6.30 121.34
C GLN A 86 84.74 5.06 121.25
N ALA A 87 84.01 4.88 120.15
CA ALA A 87 83.13 3.73 119.91
C ALA A 87 83.89 2.44 119.56
N ARG A 88 85.14 2.54 119.04
CA ARG A 88 85.98 1.39 118.70
C ARG A 88 86.97 0.96 119.80
N GLY A 89 87.00 1.62 120.96
CA GLY A 89 87.60 1.07 122.19
C GLY A 89 89.03 0.54 122.09
N THR A 90 89.84 1.03 121.15
CA THR A 90 91.23 0.56 120.95
C THR A 90 92.15 1.73 120.68
N THR A 91 93.01 2.04 121.65
CA THR A 91 94.21 2.85 121.47
C THR A 91 95.24 2.02 120.71
N MET A 92 95.30 2.19 119.39
CA MET A 92 96.40 1.66 118.58
C MET A 92 97.59 2.61 118.73
N HIS A 93 98.58 2.22 119.55
CA HIS A 93 99.94 2.74 119.45
C HIS A 93 100.79 1.66 118.78
N PRO A 94 101.62 2.01 117.78
CA PRO A 94 102.39 1.04 117.01
C PRO A 94 103.58 0.57 117.83
N ASP A 95 103.59 -0.71 118.18
CA ASP A 95 104.73 -1.65 118.06
C ASP A 95 104.49 -2.88 118.96
N GLU A 96 104.69 -4.07 118.38
CA GLU A 96 104.77 -5.41 119.01
C GLU A 96 103.51 -6.33 119.06
N ILE A 97 103.24 -6.96 117.91
CA ILE A 97 103.09 -8.42 117.62
C ILE A 97 102.35 -9.35 118.65
N ILE A 98 101.21 -9.88 118.15
CA ILE A 98 100.38 -11.10 118.38
C ILE A 98 100.93 -12.31 119.20
N PRO A 99 100.07 -13.31 119.56
CA PRO A 99 99.32 -13.55 120.81
C PRO A 99 99.92 -14.73 121.63
N ILE A 100 99.20 -15.27 122.62
CA ILE A 100 98.82 -16.70 122.81
C ILE A 100 98.48 -16.95 124.30
N TYR A 101 97.49 -17.83 124.49
CA TYR A 101 97.12 -18.64 125.68
C TYR A 101 96.49 -17.96 126.91
N ALA A 102 95.17 -18.19 126.98
CA ALA A 102 94.50 -18.89 128.08
C ALA A 102 94.67 -18.38 129.52
N THR A 103 93.55 -17.87 130.06
CA THR A 103 93.16 -18.14 131.44
C THR A 103 91.65 -18.48 131.49
N THR A 104 91.37 -19.77 131.67
CA THR A 104 90.39 -20.40 132.60
C THR A 104 89.27 -19.49 133.14
N THR A 105 87.96 -19.81 133.10
CA THR A 105 87.22 -21.02 133.50
C THR A 105 85.74 -20.75 133.25
N GLY A 106 84.98 -21.73 132.73
CA GLY A 106 83.51 -21.60 132.58
C GLY A 106 82.92 -22.50 131.50
N LYS A 107 83.23 -23.79 131.50
CA LYS A 107 82.54 -24.79 130.68
C LYS A 107 81.81 -25.74 131.62
N GLN A 108 80.48 -25.62 131.65
CA GLN A 108 79.48 -26.70 131.73
C GLN A 108 78.10 -26.02 131.82
N GLU A 109 77.14 -26.46 130.99
CA GLU A 109 75.81 -25.88 130.72
C GLU A 109 75.74 -24.63 129.81
N TYR A 110 76.14 -24.72 128.55
CA TYR A 110 75.66 -23.78 127.50
C TYR A 110 75.69 -24.37 126.07
N GLY A 111 75.97 -25.67 125.90
CA GLY A 111 76.13 -26.32 124.59
C GLY A 111 74.95 -27.19 124.13
N GLN A 112 74.09 -27.65 125.04
CA GLN A 112 72.94 -28.52 124.69
C GLN A 112 71.71 -27.71 124.28
N VAL A 113 71.51 -26.51 124.85
CA VAL A 113 70.38 -25.63 124.49
C VAL A 113 70.57 -24.97 123.12
N GLN A 114 71.81 -24.72 122.68
CA GLN A 114 72.10 -24.10 121.38
C GLN A 114 71.93 -25.07 120.19
N GLU A 115 72.28 -26.35 120.34
CA GLU A 115 72.08 -27.34 119.28
C GLU A 115 70.60 -27.70 119.10
N GLU A 116 69.85 -27.88 120.20
CA GLU A 116 68.39 -28.10 120.15
C GLU A 116 67.63 -26.89 119.58
N GLU A 117 68.06 -25.66 119.89
CA GLU A 117 67.44 -24.45 119.34
C GLU A 117 67.77 -24.27 117.85
N GLN A 118 68.99 -24.59 117.41
CA GLN A 118 69.35 -24.61 116.00
C GLN A 118 68.64 -25.72 115.22
N GLU A 119 68.42 -26.89 115.83
CA GLU A 119 67.66 -27.98 115.23
C GLU A 119 66.18 -27.61 115.08
N ARG A 120 65.56 -27.01 116.13
CA ARG A 120 64.20 -26.45 116.04
C ARG A 120 64.04 -25.41 114.94
N LEU A 121 65.01 -24.51 114.79
CA LEU A 121 65.03 -23.50 113.72
C LEU A 121 65.20 -24.14 112.32
N ARG A 122 66.03 -25.18 112.18
CA ARG A 122 66.19 -25.91 110.90
C ARG A 122 64.92 -26.65 110.53
N GLU A 123 64.30 -27.33 111.48
CA GLU A 123 63.01 -27.99 111.27
C GLU A 123 61.90 -26.98 110.95
N GLU A 124 61.89 -25.82 111.60
CA GLU A 124 60.93 -24.75 111.30
C GLU A 124 61.14 -24.18 109.89
N GLN A 125 62.39 -23.95 109.48
CA GLN A 125 62.71 -23.56 108.11
C GLN A 125 62.37 -24.64 107.08
N GLU A 126 62.54 -25.92 107.42
CA GLU A 126 62.16 -27.04 106.56
C GLU A 126 60.64 -27.18 106.45
N ARG A 127 59.91 -27.01 107.57
CA ARG A 127 58.43 -26.91 107.57
C ARG A 127 57.96 -25.73 106.72
N GLN A 128 58.57 -24.54 106.87
CA GLN A 128 58.25 -23.37 106.05
C GLN A 128 58.55 -23.59 104.57
N ARG A 129 59.68 -24.23 104.22
CA ARG A 129 60.00 -24.59 102.83
C ARG A 129 58.99 -25.57 102.25
N TYR A 130 58.62 -26.61 102.99
CA TYR A 130 57.61 -27.58 102.58
C TYR A 130 56.22 -26.95 102.42
N GLU A 131 55.82 -26.06 103.33
CA GLU A 131 54.56 -25.31 103.21
C GLU A 131 54.57 -24.36 102.01
N GLN A 132 55.69 -23.69 101.74
CA GLN A 132 55.88 -22.85 100.56
C GLN A 132 55.80 -23.68 99.27
N GLU A 133 56.50 -24.83 99.20
CA GLU A 133 56.48 -25.73 98.05
C GLU A 133 55.06 -26.27 97.80
N ARG A 134 54.37 -26.76 98.84
CA ARG A 134 52.97 -27.18 98.74
C ARG A 134 52.05 -26.04 98.27
N SER A 135 52.25 -24.81 98.77
CA SER A 135 51.44 -23.66 98.36
C SER A 135 51.69 -23.27 96.89
N HIS A 136 52.92 -23.39 96.41
CA HIS A 136 53.30 -23.14 95.03
C HIS A 136 52.72 -24.23 94.11
N GLU A 137 52.80 -25.51 94.50
CA GLU A 137 52.18 -26.62 93.76
C GLU A 137 50.65 -26.47 93.67
N GLU A 138 49.98 -26.10 94.77
CA GLU A 138 48.54 -25.82 94.77
C GLU A 138 48.18 -24.62 93.88
N GLU A 139 49.00 -23.56 93.89
CA GLU A 139 48.80 -22.41 93.01
C GLU A 139 49.03 -22.75 91.53
N GLU A 140 50.06 -23.54 91.22
CA GLU A 140 50.32 -24.03 89.87
C GLU A 140 49.18 -24.94 89.37
N GLN A 141 48.63 -25.80 90.22
CA GLN A 141 47.45 -26.60 89.89
C GLN A 141 46.23 -25.71 89.62
N ARG A 142 45.97 -24.69 90.44
CA ARG A 142 44.89 -23.71 90.20
C ARG A 142 45.08 -22.99 88.86
N ARG A 143 46.30 -22.52 88.55
CA ARG A 143 46.60 -21.87 87.26
C ARG A 143 46.36 -22.80 86.07
N ARG A 144 46.79 -24.07 86.15
CA ARG A 144 46.54 -25.07 85.09
C ARG A 144 45.05 -25.37 84.92
N GLU A 145 44.28 -25.42 86.00
CA GLU A 145 42.83 -25.63 85.95
C GLU A 145 42.11 -24.41 85.34
N GLU A 146 42.49 -23.19 85.73
CA GLU A 146 41.99 -21.94 85.13
C GLU A 146 42.33 -21.85 83.64
N GLU A 147 43.55 -22.21 83.22
CA GLU A 147 43.94 -22.26 81.81
C GLU A 147 43.12 -23.30 81.04
N ARG A 148 42.88 -24.48 81.63
CA ARG A 148 42.05 -25.52 81.03
C ARG A 148 40.61 -25.06 80.83
N GLU A 149 40.01 -24.38 81.81
CA GLU A 149 38.66 -23.84 81.67
C GLU A 149 38.60 -22.67 80.68
N ARG A 150 39.63 -21.80 80.63
CA ARG A 150 39.75 -20.75 79.59
C ARG A 150 39.79 -21.35 78.19
N LEU A 151 40.63 -22.36 77.95
CA LEU A 151 40.72 -23.04 76.65
C LEU A 151 39.42 -23.77 76.29
N LYS A 152 38.70 -24.29 77.27
CA LYS A 152 37.38 -24.91 77.06
C LYS A 152 36.33 -23.86 76.67
N GLN A 153 36.29 -22.72 77.35
CA GLN A 153 35.44 -21.59 76.98
C GLN A 153 35.78 -21.04 75.60
N GLU A 154 37.06 -20.92 75.26
CA GLU A 154 37.50 -20.47 73.94
C GLU A 154 37.04 -21.45 72.84
N LYS A 155 37.20 -22.76 73.05
CA LYS A 155 36.69 -23.77 72.11
C LYS A 155 35.17 -23.72 71.96
N GLU A 156 34.44 -23.54 73.05
CA GLU A 156 32.99 -23.41 73.03
C GLU A 156 32.57 -22.14 72.26
N GLN A 157 33.24 -21.00 72.49
CA GLN A 157 33.02 -19.76 71.74
C GLN A 157 33.35 -19.93 70.25
N GLN A 158 34.45 -20.59 69.90
CA GLN A 158 34.80 -20.91 68.52
C GLN A 158 33.77 -21.83 67.85
N GLU A 159 33.22 -22.80 68.59
CA GLU A 159 32.17 -23.68 68.08
C GLU A 159 30.86 -22.92 67.84
N ILE A 160 30.47 -22.02 68.76
CA ILE A 160 29.30 -21.15 68.58
C ILE A 160 29.47 -20.28 67.34
N LEU A 161 30.64 -19.63 67.17
CA LEU A 161 30.94 -18.80 66.00
C LEU A 161 30.89 -19.62 64.70
N ARG A 162 31.43 -20.85 64.72
CA ARG A 162 31.36 -21.75 63.57
C ARG A 162 29.92 -22.12 63.21
N GLN A 163 29.09 -22.42 64.21
CA GLN A 163 27.67 -22.73 64.02
C GLN A 163 26.89 -21.51 63.50
N GLU A 164 27.19 -20.31 63.99
CA GLU A 164 26.59 -19.06 63.52
C GLU A 164 26.94 -18.81 62.04
N GLN A 165 28.21 -18.90 61.67
CA GLN A 165 28.64 -18.80 60.28
C GLN A 165 27.99 -19.85 59.36
N GLU A 166 27.79 -21.07 59.85
CA GLU A 166 27.10 -22.11 59.08
C GLU A 166 25.61 -21.80 58.91
N ARG A 167 24.95 -21.28 59.94
CA ARG A 167 23.55 -20.81 59.84
C ARG A 167 23.42 -19.65 58.85
N GLU A 168 24.33 -18.68 58.90
CA GLU A 168 24.35 -17.57 57.95
C GLU A 168 24.55 -18.05 56.50
N ARG A 169 25.48 -18.99 56.28
CA ARG A 169 25.67 -19.62 54.96
C ARG A 169 24.41 -20.32 54.47
N GLN A 170 23.77 -21.12 55.33
CA GLN A 170 22.52 -21.80 54.98
C GLN A 170 21.37 -20.81 54.71
N GLU A 171 21.28 -19.71 55.46
CA GLU A 171 20.27 -18.68 55.23
C GLU A 171 20.51 -17.91 53.93
N TYR A 172 21.77 -17.65 53.58
CA TYR A 172 22.15 -17.07 52.31
C TYR A 172 21.77 -17.99 51.14
N GLU A 173 22.10 -19.28 51.22
CA GLU A 173 21.74 -20.28 50.21
C GLU A 173 20.22 -20.38 50.04
N ARG A 174 19.46 -20.45 51.13
CA ARG A 174 17.98 -20.45 51.06
C ARG A 174 17.43 -19.19 50.39
N ARG A 175 17.94 -18.01 50.74
CA ARG A 175 17.51 -16.74 50.11
C ARG A 175 17.81 -16.72 48.62
N ARG A 176 18.99 -17.22 48.23
CA ARG A 176 19.39 -17.34 46.83
C ARG A 176 18.48 -18.31 46.06
N GLU A 177 18.19 -19.48 46.63
CA GLU A 177 17.28 -20.46 46.02
C GLU A 177 15.85 -19.90 45.87
N GLU A 178 15.34 -19.19 46.88
CA GLU A 178 14.04 -18.51 46.81
C GLU A 178 14.03 -17.42 45.72
N GLU A 179 15.11 -16.66 45.56
CA GLU A 179 15.23 -15.65 44.52
C GLU A 179 15.30 -16.27 43.12
N GLU A 180 16.10 -17.33 42.94
CA GLU A 180 16.14 -18.11 41.69
C GLU A 180 14.78 -18.72 41.37
N GLN A 181 14.03 -19.21 42.37
CA GLN A 181 12.68 -19.72 42.17
C GLN A 181 11.73 -18.60 41.72
N ARG A 182 11.73 -17.44 42.38
CA ARG A 182 10.91 -16.29 41.98
C ARG A 182 11.25 -15.82 40.57
N GLU A 183 12.51 -15.88 40.17
CA GLU A 183 12.93 -15.54 38.82
C GLU A 183 12.39 -16.55 37.79
N ARG A 184 12.45 -17.86 38.08
CA ARG A 184 11.84 -18.90 37.23
C ARG A 184 10.34 -18.70 37.09
N GLU A 185 9.63 -18.40 38.18
CA GLU A 185 8.19 -18.13 38.17
C GLU A 185 7.87 -16.85 37.36
N ARG A 186 8.67 -15.79 37.49
CA ARG A 186 8.54 -14.58 36.66
C ARG A 186 8.74 -14.89 35.18
N ALA A 187 9.79 -15.65 34.84
CA ALA A 187 10.08 -16.05 33.47
C ALA A 187 8.97 -16.95 32.89
N GLU A 188 8.42 -17.87 33.69
CA GLU A 188 7.28 -18.70 33.29
C GLU A 188 6.03 -17.85 33.04
N HIS A 189 5.70 -16.94 33.95
CA HIS A 189 4.57 -16.03 33.78
C HIS A 189 4.74 -15.11 32.56
N GLU A 190 5.97 -14.67 32.28
CA GLU A 190 6.29 -13.91 31.07
C GLU A 190 6.11 -14.76 29.81
N ARG A 191 6.55 -16.02 29.80
CA ARG A 191 6.32 -16.95 28.69
C ARG A 191 4.84 -17.18 28.44
N ILE A 192 4.05 -17.40 29.48
CA ILE A 192 2.58 -17.54 29.38
C ILE A 192 1.95 -16.27 28.79
N ARG A 193 2.41 -15.09 29.24
CA ARG A 193 1.94 -13.81 28.71
C ARG A 193 2.27 -13.65 27.22
N GLN A 194 3.48 -13.99 26.81
CA GLN A 194 3.89 -13.96 25.40
C GLN A 194 3.04 -14.93 24.56
N GLU A 195 2.85 -16.15 25.03
CA GLU A 195 1.99 -17.16 24.38
C GLU A 195 0.54 -16.68 24.25
N TYR A 196 0.00 -16.02 25.28
CA TYR A 196 -1.34 -15.42 25.23
C TYR A 196 -1.43 -14.39 24.10
N TYR A 197 -0.50 -13.44 24.01
CA TYR A 197 -0.49 -12.42 22.96
C TYR A 197 -0.29 -13.01 21.56
N GLU A 198 0.57 -14.02 21.41
CA GLU A 198 0.73 -14.73 20.14
C GLU A 198 -0.55 -15.45 19.72
N ASN A 199 -1.22 -16.10 20.67
CA ASN A 199 -2.50 -16.77 20.41
C ASN A 199 -3.61 -15.78 20.07
N GLU A 200 -3.65 -14.62 20.72
CA GLU A 200 -4.57 -13.53 20.40
C GLU A 200 -4.33 -13.00 18.98
N ARG A 201 -3.06 -12.77 18.60
CA ARG A 201 -2.70 -12.37 17.22
C ARG A 201 -3.12 -13.43 16.20
N ARG A 202 -2.86 -14.71 16.46
CA ARG A 202 -3.31 -15.81 15.59
C ARG A 202 -4.83 -15.86 15.43
N ARG A 203 -5.59 -15.60 16.50
CA ARG A 203 -7.07 -15.51 16.42
C ARG A 203 -7.51 -14.37 15.51
N GLN A 204 -6.89 -13.20 15.64
CA GLN A 204 -7.18 -12.05 14.78
C GLN A 204 -6.83 -12.33 13.30
N GLU A 205 -5.69 -12.97 13.04
CA GLU A 205 -5.29 -13.38 11.68
C GLU A 205 -6.30 -14.37 11.07
N ILE A 206 -6.79 -15.34 11.85
CA ILE A 206 -7.83 -16.28 11.41
C ILE A 206 -9.14 -15.54 11.12
N GLU A 207 -9.60 -14.67 12.02
CA GLU A 207 -10.82 -13.89 11.83
C GLU A 207 -10.74 -12.98 10.59
N GLN A 208 -9.58 -12.37 10.34
CA GLN A 208 -9.35 -11.57 9.12
C GLN A 208 -9.44 -12.44 7.86
N ARG A 209 -8.77 -13.60 7.84
CA ARG A 209 -8.85 -14.54 6.71
C ARG A 209 -10.27 -15.05 6.47
N GLU A 210 -11.03 -15.32 7.52
CA GLU A 210 -12.44 -15.72 7.39
C GLU A 210 -13.29 -14.61 6.78
N LYS A 211 -13.08 -13.35 7.19
CA LYS A 211 -13.74 -12.18 6.59
C LYS A 211 -13.35 -11.98 5.13
N GLU A 212 -12.07 -12.12 4.79
CA GLU A 212 -11.60 -12.04 3.39
C GLU A 212 -12.25 -13.14 2.54
N GLN A 213 -12.25 -14.39 3.03
CA GLN A 213 -12.92 -15.49 2.32
C GLN A 213 -14.43 -15.30 2.20
N GLU A 214 -15.09 -14.73 3.21
CA GLU A 214 -16.51 -14.36 3.15
C GLU A 214 -16.75 -13.32 2.05
N GLN A 215 -15.91 -12.28 1.99
CA GLN A 215 -15.99 -11.24 0.96
C GLN A 215 -15.76 -11.80 -0.43
N GLU A 216 -14.76 -12.67 -0.62
CA GLU A 216 -14.51 -13.36 -1.88
C GLU A 216 -15.69 -14.24 -2.30
N ARG A 217 -16.30 -14.98 -1.36
CA ARG A 217 -17.52 -15.77 -1.62
C ARG A 217 -18.66 -14.89 -2.08
N GLN A 218 -18.92 -13.78 -1.38
CA GLN A 218 -19.98 -12.83 -1.74
C GLN A 218 -19.71 -12.15 -3.09
N GLU A 219 -18.46 -11.79 -3.40
CA GLU A 219 -18.10 -11.20 -4.68
C GLU A 219 -18.28 -12.20 -5.83
N HIS A 220 -17.86 -13.44 -5.61
CA HIS A 220 -18.06 -14.50 -6.60
C HIS A 220 -19.55 -14.83 -6.80
N GLU A 221 -20.37 -14.79 -5.75
CA GLU A 221 -21.84 -14.92 -5.87
C GLU A 221 -22.45 -13.75 -6.66
N ARG A 222 -22.07 -12.50 -6.35
CA ARG A 222 -22.48 -11.32 -7.13
C ARG A 222 -22.11 -11.43 -8.60
N ARG A 223 -20.87 -11.85 -8.91
CA ARG A 223 -20.43 -12.06 -10.31
C ARG A 223 -21.28 -13.12 -11.01
N ARG A 224 -21.63 -14.22 -10.33
CA ARG A 224 -22.52 -15.25 -10.89
C ARG A 224 -23.92 -14.73 -11.15
N GLU A 225 -24.48 -13.93 -10.23
CA GLU A 225 -25.79 -13.30 -10.43
C GLU A 225 -25.76 -12.29 -11.59
N GLU A 226 -24.71 -11.49 -11.71
CA GLU A 226 -24.50 -10.57 -12.82
C GLU A 226 -24.38 -11.32 -14.16
N GLU A 227 -23.59 -12.40 -14.21
CA GLU A 227 -23.47 -13.25 -15.40
C GLU A 227 -24.82 -13.88 -15.78
N HIS A 228 -25.57 -14.37 -14.79
CA HIS A 228 -26.91 -14.91 -15.00
C HIS A 228 -27.87 -13.85 -15.54
N HIS A 229 -27.89 -12.65 -14.96
CA HIS A 229 -28.71 -11.53 -15.44
C HIS A 229 -28.32 -11.12 -16.87
N GLN A 230 -27.02 -11.03 -17.18
CA GLN A 230 -26.55 -10.76 -18.54
C GLN A 230 -26.97 -11.85 -19.52
N GLN A 231 -26.94 -13.12 -19.10
CA GLN A 231 -27.39 -14.23 -19.93
C GLN A 231 -28.90 -14.16 -20.20
N GLU A 232 -29.71 -13.90 -19.18
CA GLU A 232 -31.15 -13.69 -19.35
C GLU A 232 -31.45 -12.51 -20.27
N GLU A 233 -30.75 -11.39 -20.13
CA GLU A 233 -30.92 -10.21 -20.97
C GLU A 233 -30.56 -10.52 -22.44
N ARG A 234 -29.44 -11.23 -22.67
CA ARG A 234 -29.05 -11.71 -24.01
C ARG A 234 -30.11 -12.63 -24.61
N GLU A 235 -30.71 -13.51 -23.81
CA GLU A 235 -31.77 -14.40 -24.27
C GLU A 235 -33.05 -13.64 -24.60
N ARG A 236 -33.44 -12.66 -23.78
CA ARG A 236 -34.58 -11.76 -24.07
C ARG A 236 -34.37 -10.98 -25.36
N LEU A 237 -33.19 -10.39 -25.54
CA LEU A 237 -32.82 -9.69 -26.78
C LEU A 237 -32.85 -10.63 -27.99
N ARG A 238 -32.39 -11.87 -27.83
CA ARG A 238 -32.45 -12.88 -28.90
C ARG A 238 -33.89 -13.22 -29.26
N GLN A 239 -34.75 -13.46 -28.28
CA GLN A 239 -36.17 -13.74 -28.50
C GLN A 239 -36.89 -12.54 -29.14
N GLN A 240 -36.57 -11.31 -28.72
CA GLN A 240 -37.13 -10.11 -29.33
C GLN A 240 -36.71 -9.99 -30.80
N LYS A 241 -35.43 -10.20 -31.13
CA LYS A 241 -34.97 -10.21 -32.52
C LYS A 241 -35.64 -11.29 -33.35
N GLU A 242 -35.80 -12.49 -32.81
CA GLU A 242 -36.49 -13.59 -33.50
C GLU A 242 -37.97 -13.24 -33.76
N GLN A 243 -38.65 -12.60 -32.81
CA GLN A 243 -40.01 -12.10 -33.00
C GLN A 243 -40.09 -10.98 -34.05
N GLU A 244 -39.14 -10.04 -34.05
CA GLU A 244 -39.05 -8.98 -35.06
C GLU A 244 -38.78 -9.55 -36.45
N GLU A 245 -37.89 -10.54 -36.57
CA GLU A 245 -37.60 -11.26 -37.82
C GLU A 245 -38.84 -12.03 -38.31
N GLU A 246 -39.55 -12.75 -37.43
CA GLU A 246 -40.81 -13.41 -37.77
C GLU A 246 -41.88 -12.41 -38.23
N GLN A 247 -42.02 -11.27 -37.55
CA GLN A 247 -42.95 -10.22 -37.96
C GLN A 247 -42.59 -9.65 -39.32
N HIS A 248 -41.31 -9.38 -39.54
CA HIS A 248 -40.81 -8.87 -40.82
C HIS A 248 -41.01 -9.89 -41.95
N GLU A 249 -40.80 -11.19 -41.69
CA GLU A 249 -41.08 -12.25 -42.66
C GLU A 249 -42.58 -12.37 -42.97
N ARG A 250 -43.45 -12.31 -41.94
CA ARG A 250 -44.92 -12.32 -42.15
C ARG A 250 -45.38 -11.14 -43.00
N LEU A 251 -44.86 -9.94 -42.73
CA LEU A 251 -45.13 -8.74 -43.52
C LEU A 251 -44.63 -8.89 -44.96
N ARG A 252 -43.43 -9.43 -45.17
CA ARG A 252 -42.90 -9.71 -46.51
C ARG A 252 -43.79 -10.69 -47.28
N GLN A 253 -44.15 -11.82 -46.65
CA GLN A 253 -45.04 -12.80 -47.27
C GLN A 253 -46.43 -12.22 -47.57
N GLU A 254 -46.95 -11.33 -46.72
CA GLU A 254 -48.20 -10.64 -46.97
C GLU A 254 -48.10 -9.67 -48.15
N GLN A 255 -47.01 -8.89 -48.23
CA GLN A 255 -46.74 -8.02 -49.38
C GLN A 255 -46.62 -8.82 -50.68
N GLU A 256 -45.91 -9.94 -50.68
CA GLU A 256 -45.80 -10.84 -51.84
C GLU A 256 -47.17 -11.43 -52.23
N ARG A 257 -47.99 -11.83 -51.26
CA ARG A 257 -49.36 -12.30 -51.50
C ARG A 257 -50.22 -11.20 -52.13
N GLN A 258 -50.20 -9.99 -51.58
CA GLN A 258 -50.93 -8.84 -52.12
C GLN A 258 -50.45 -8.47 -53.52
N GLU A 259 -49.14 -8.51 -53.78
CA GLU A 259 -48.59 -8.24 -55.11
C GLU A 259 -48.99 -9.33 -56.12
N HIS A 260 -48.94 -10.59 -55.73
CA HIS A 260 -49.38 -11.70 -56.56
C HIS A 260 -50.89 -11.62 -56.85
N GLU A 261 -51.71 -11.22 -55.87
CA GLU A 261 -53.14 -10.98 -56.07
C GLU A 261 -53.41 -9.81 -57.01
N ARG A 262 -52.72 -8.67 -56.84
CA ARG A 262 -52.77 -7.54 -57.77
C ARG A 262 -52.40 -7.94 -59.18
N ARG A 263 -51.31 -8.69 -59.37
CA ARG A 263 -50.89 -9.20 -60.70
C ARG A 263 -51.97 -10.10 -61.32
N ARG A 264 -52.62 -10.95 -60.52
CA ARG A 264 -53.74 -11.80 -60.99
C ARG A 264 -54.97 -10.98 -61.37
N GLU A 265 -55.30 -9.93 -60.62
CA GLU A 265 -56.39 -9.02 -60.97
C GLU A 265 -56.09 -8.24 -62.25
N GLU A 266 -54.87 -7.70 -62.38
CA GLU A 266 -54.41 -7.03 -63.60
C GLU A 266 -54.45 -7.98 -64.80
N GLU A 267 -54.03 -9.24 -64.65
CA GLU A 267 -54.11 -10.25 -65.71
C GLU A 267 -55.57 -10.59 -66.08
N ARG A 268 -56.46 -10.71 -65.08
CA ARG A 268 -57.90 -10.92 -65.32
C ARG A 268 -58.53 -9.76 -66.08
N GLU A 269 -58.21 -8.52 -65.70
CA GLU A 269 -58.69 -7.33 -66.40
C GLU A 269 -58.12 -7.24 -67.83
N ARG A 270 -56.82 -7.55 -68.02
CA ARG A 270 -56.21 -7.64 -69.36
C ARG A 270 -56.92 -8.68 -70.24
N LEU A 271 -57.17 -9.89 -69.71
CA LEU A 271 -57.89 -10.94 -70.44
C LEU A 271 -59.34 -10.57 -70.74
N LYS A 272 -60.00 -9.82 -69.84
CA LYS A 272 -61.35 -9.30 -70.05
C LYS A 272 -61.35 -8.26 -71.18
N GLN A 273 -60.43 -7.30 -71.15
CA GLN A 273 -60.24 -6.32 -72.22
C GLN A 273 -59.91 -7.00 -73.56
N GLU A 274 -59.06 -8.03 -73.55
CA GLU A 274 -58.74 -8.80 -74.76
C GLU A 274 -59.97 -9.51 -75.32
N LYS A 275 -60.80 -10.14 -74.47
CA LYS A 275 -62.05 -10.77 -74.90
C LYS A 275 -63.05 -9.75 -75.45
N GLU A 276 -63.23 -8.62 -74.78
CA GLU A 276 -64.07 -7.51 -75.27
C GLU A 276 -63.56 -7.01 -76.63
N HIS A 277 -62.25 -6.83 -76.79
CA HIS A 277 -61.64 -6.43 -78.05
C HIS A 277 -61.86 -7.48 -79.16
N GLN A 278 -61.68 -8.77 -78.86
CA GLN A 278 -61.97 -9.85 -79.80
C GLN A 278 -63.47 -9.91 -80.18
N GLU A 279 -64.37 -9.62 -79.24
CA GLU A 279 -65.81 -9.56 -79.51
C GLU A 279 -66.15 -8.38 -80.43
N ILE A 280 -65.57 -7.21 -80.19
CA ILE A 280 -65.70 -6.04 -81.07
C ILE A 280 -65.22 -6.40 -82.49
N LEU A 281 -64.04 -7.02 -82.62
CA LEU A 281 -63.52 -7.46 -83.92
C LEU A 281 -64.45 -8.49 -84.61
N ARG A 282 -65.03 -9.43 -83.84
CA ARG A 282 -66.01 -10.39 -84.40
C ARG A 282 -67.27 -9.69 -84.89
N GLN A 283 -67.80 -8.72 -84.12
CA GLN A 283 -68.96 -7.93 -84.50
C GLN A 283 -68.67 -7.08 -85.74
N GLU A 284 -67.48 -6.50 -85.85
CA GLU A 284 -67.05 -5.74 -87.03
C GLU A 284 -66.97 -6.64 -88.27
N GLN A 285 -66.31 -7.80 -88.18
CA GLN A 285 -66.29 -8.78 -89.27
C GLN A 285 -67.68 -9.27 -89.66
N GLU A 286 -68.59 -9.43 -88.70
CA GLU A 286 -69.97 -9.81 -88.98
C GLU A 286 -70.74 -8.67 -89.67
N ARG A 287 -70.54 -7.42 -89.25
CA ARG A 287 -71.09 -6.24 -89.92
C ARG A 287 -70.58 -6.12 -91.35
N GLU A 288 -69.29 -6.32 -91.57
CA GLU A 288 -68.69 -6.33 -92.92
C GLU A 288 -69.27 -7.46 -93.78
N ARG A 289 -69.43 -8.68 -93.23
CA ARG A 289 -70.07 -9.80 -93.93
C ARG A 289 -71.52 -9.47 -94.30
N GLN A 290 -72.30 -8.92 -93.37
CA GLN A 290 -73.68 -8.50 -93.62
C GLN A 290 -73.76 -7.36 -94.64
N GLU A 291 -72.83 -6.41 -94.62
CA GLU A 291 -72.78 -5.33 -95.60
C GLU A 291 -72.40 -5.86 -96.99
N HIS A 292 -71.44 -6.76 -97.07
CA HIS A 292 -71.08 -7.44 -98.32
C HIS A 292 -72.27 -8.25 -98.87
N GLU A 293 -73.01 -8.95 -98.02
CA GLU A 293 -74.23 -9.68 -98.40
C GLU A 293 -75.32 -8.73 -98.89
N ARG A 294 -75.59 -7.62 -98.18
CA ARG A 294 -76.53 -6.57 -98.64
C ARG A 294 -76.13 -6.00 -100.00
N ARG A 295 -74.85 -5.66 -100.20
CA ARG A 295 -74.35 -5.15 -101.49
C ARG A 295 -74.57 -6.16 -102.60
N ARG A 296 -74.33 -7.45 -102.33
CA ARG A 296 -74.58 -8.54 -103.28
C ARG A 296 -76.07 -8.69 -103.59
N GLU A 297 -76.95 -8.65 -102.59
CA GLU A 297 -78.40 -8.71 -102.80
C GLU A 297 -78.92 -7.50 -103.59
N GLU A 298 -78.44 -6.30 -103.29
CA GLU A 298 -78.77 -5.09 -104.07
C GLU A 298 -78.27 -5.19 -105.52
N GLU A 299 -77.08 -5.76 -105.75
CA GLU A 299 -76.56 -6.00 -107.09
C GLU A 299 -77.39 -7.04 -107.85
N GLU A 300 -77.79 -8.14 -107.19
CA GLU A 300 -78.72 -9.12 -107.78
C GLU A 300 -80.11 -8.49 -108.07
N GLN A 301 -80.60 -7.59 -107.22
CA GLN A 301 -81.84 -6.84 -107.49
C GLN A 301 -81.69 -5.91 -108.68
N ARG A 302 -80.60 -5.13 -108.75
CA ARG A 302 -80.29 -4.27 -109.90
C ARG A 302 -80.22 -5.07 -111.20
N GLN A 303 -79.58 -6.25 -111.19
CA GLN A 303 -79.52 -7.13 -112.35
C GLN A 303 -80.91 -7.64 -112.77
N ARG A 304 -81.76 -8.03 -111.81
CA ARG A 304 -83.14 -8.45 -112.11
C ARG A 304 -84.00 -7.31 -112.66
N GLU A 305 -83.79 -6.08 -112.18
CA GLU A 305 -84.49 -4.89 -112.67
C GLU A 305 -84.02 -4.55 -114.09
N GLU A 306 -82.71 -4.54 -114.35
CA GLU A 306 -82.17 -4.39 -115.71
C GLU A 306 -82.68 -5.47 -116.67
N GLU A 307 -82.78 -6.72 -116.22
CA GLU A 307 -83.31 -7.82 -117.03
C GLU A 307 -84.80 -7.61 -117.34
N ARG A 308 -85.58 -7.13 -116.37
CA ARG A 308 -86.98 -6.75 -116.59
C ARG A 308 -87.11 -5.59 -117.57
N GLU A 309 -86.30 -4.56 -117.44
CA GLU A 309 -86.29 -3.42 -118.36
C GLU A 309 -85.89 -3.86 -119.78
N ARG A 310 -84.88 -4.73 -119.92
CA ARG A 310 -84.50 -5.31 -121.21
C ARG A 310 -85.64 -6.13 -121.81
N ALA A 311 -86.32 -6.96 -121.02
CA ALA A 311 -87.47 -7.75 -121.46
C ALA A 311 -88.65 -6.84 -121.87
N GLU A 312 -88.87 -5.73 -121.17
CA GLU A 312 -89.90 -4.75 -121.51
C GLU A 312 -89.55 -3.99 -122.80
N GLN A 313 -88.30 -3.54 -122.97
CA GLN A 313 -87.82 -2.94 -124.21
C GLN A 313 -87.93 -3.91 -125.40
N GLU A 314 -87.65 -5.19 -125.17
CA GLU A 314 -87.81 -6.23 -126.18
C GLU A 314 -89.29 -6.44 -126.53
N ARG A 315 -90.21 -6.41 -125.55
CA ARG A 315 -91.66 -6.46 -125.79
C ARG A 315 -92.14 -5.25 -126.60
N ILE A 316 -91.72 -4.04 -126.24
CA ILE A 316 -92.04 -2.81 -126.99
C ILE A 316 -91.49 -2.89 -128.42
N ARG A 317 -90.27 -3.43 -128.60
CA ARG A 317 -89.68 -3.65 -129.92
C ARG A 317 -90.49 -4.64 -130.75
N GLN A 318 -90.97 -5.73 -130.15
CA GLN A 318 -91.83 -6.71 -130.83
C GLN A 318 -93.19 -6.09 -131.22
N GLU A 319 -93.82 -5.33 -130.32
CA GLU A 319 -95.07 -4.60 -130.61
C GLU A 319 -94.88 -3.61 -131.78
N TYR A 320 -93.74 -2.91 -131.83
CA TYR A 320 -93.41 -2.03 -132.95
C TYR A 320 -93.29 -2.81 -134.29
N TYR A 321 -92.60 -3.95 -134.29
CA TYR A 321 -92.48 -4.79 -135.50
C TYR A 321 -93.82 -5.38 -135.95
N GLU A 322 -94.70 -5.76 -135.02
CA GLU A 322 -96.06 -6.21 -135.34
C GLU A 322 -96.93 -5.09 -135.92
N SER A 323 -96.82 -3.88 -135.37
CA SER A 323 -97.52 -2.69 -135.88
C SER A 323 -97.05 -2.31 -137.30
N GLU A 324 -95.74 -2.38 -137.56
CA GLU A 324 -95.19 -2.20 -138.92
C GLU A 324 -95.73 -3.25 -139.90
N ARG A 325 -95.80 -4.52 -139.49
CA ARG A 325 -96.35 -5.60 -140.33
C ARG A 325 -97.81 -5.35 -140.70
N GLN A 326 -98.63 -4.90 -139.73
CA GLN A 326 -100.03 -4.53 -139.98
C GLN A 326 -100.17 -3.33 -140.92
N LYS A 327 -99.28 -2.33 -140.82
CA LYS A 327 -99.26 -1.19 -141.76
C LYS A 327 -98.96 -1.64 -143.19
N GLN A 328 -98.02 -2.55 -143.37
CA GLN A 328 -97.68 -3.10 -144.69
C GLN A 328 -98.83 -3.93 -145.30
N GLU A 329 -99.60 -4.67 -144.49
CA GLU A 329 -100.82 -5.38 -144.95
C GLU A 329 -101.92 -4.41 -145.41
N ILE A 330 -102.11 -3.29 -144.71
CA ILE A 330 -103.09 -2.25 -145.10
C ILE A 330 -102.65 -1.54 -146.40
N GLU A 331 -101.34 -1.32 -146.60
CA GLU A 331 -100.82 -0.72 -147.83
C GLU A 331 -100.98 -1.64 -149.05
N GLN A 332 -100.90 -2.96 -148.85
CA GLN A 332 -101.15 -3.94 -149.92
C GLN A 332 -102.64 -4.03 -150.30
N GLN A 333 -103.55 -3.82 -149.35
CA GLN A 333 -105.00 -3.80 -149.63
C GLN A 333 -105.46 -2.53 -150.39
N ARG A 334 -104.74 -1.41 -150.28
CA ARG A 334 -105.08 -0.17 -151.02
C ARG A 334 -104.61 -0.13 -152.47
N LYS A 335 -103.80 -1.09 -152.95
CA LYS A 335 -103.26 -1.11 -154.33
C LYS A 335 -104.03 -2.04 -155.30
N GLY A 336 -105.19 -2.55 -154.90
CA GLY A 336 -105.98 -3.52 -155.67
C GLY A 336 -107.19 -3.00 -156.45
N GLU A 337 -107.59 -1.72 -156.31
CA GLU A 337 -108.79 -1.19 -156.95
C GLU A 337 -108.48 0.16 -157.63
N GLU A 338 -108.87 0.25 -158.91
CA GLU A 338 -108.88 1.40 -159.83
C GLU A 338 -107.69 1.60 -160.79
N TYR A 339 -107.81 0.93 -161.95
CA TYR A 339 -107.16 1.25 -163.23
C TYR A 339 -108.24 1.24 -164.32
N GLU A 340 -108.83 2.41 -164.64
CA GLU A 340 -109.29 2.83 -165.98
C GLU A 340 -109.89 4.25 -165.90
N GLU A 341 -109.05 5.27 -166.05
CA GLU A 341 -109.28 6.46 -166.91
C GLU A 341 -108.08 7.39 -166.74
N GLY A 342 -107.37 7.61 -167.85
CA GLY A 342 -106.20 8.48 -167.90
C GLY A 342 -106.54 9.85 -168.47
N GLN A 343 -105.77 10.86 -168.07
CA GLN A 343 -105.43 12.04 -168.88
C GLN A 343 -104.40 12.92 -168.15
N GLU A 344 -103.36 13.30 -168.91
CA GLU A 344 -102.60 14.57 -168.84
C GLU A 344 -101.74 14.80 -167.57
N ASP A 345 -100.45 15.17 -167.60
CA ASP A 345 -99.63 15.75 -168.65
C ASP A 345 -98.13 15.56 -168.32
N ARG A 346 -97.32 15.69 -169.36
CA ARG A 346 -95.86 15.52 -169.38
C ARG A 346 -95.12 16.81 -169.00
N GLN A 347 -94.00 16.60 -168.29
CA GLN A 347 -92.71 17.31 -168.42
C GLN A 347 -92.50 18.70 -167.77
N GLU A 348 -91.25 18.87 -167.32
CA GLU A 348 -90.56 20.08 -166.83
C GLU A 348 -90.89 20.52 -165.40
N GLN A 349 -89.95 20.99 -164.58
CA GLN A 349 -88.49 20.89 -164.45
C GLN A 349 -88.21 21.54 -163.08
N ASP A 350 -87.12 21.12 -162.44
CA ASP A 350 -86.34 21.92 -161.48
C ASP A 350 -87.06 22.93 -160.56
N GLU A 351 -87.06 22.64 -159.26
CA GLU A 351 -86.47 23.59 -158.31
C GLU A 351 -86.21 22.94 -156.94
N ARG A 352 -84.97 23.10 -156.47
CA ARG A 352 -84.60 23.22 -155.05
C ARG A 352 -84.80 21.99 -154.18
N SER A 353 -83.73 21.21 -154.07
CA SER A 353 -83.05 21.17 -152.79
C SER A 353 -81.59 20.83 -153.01
N ARG A 354 -80.79 21.88 -152.86
CA ARG A 354 -79.34 21.92 -152.92
C ARG A 354 -78.77 20.80 -152.07
N GLN A 355 -78.45 19.71 -152.77
CA GLN A 355 -77.28 18.89 -152.57
C GLN A 355 -76.10 19.81 -152.23
N GLU A 356 -75.34 19.47 -151.19
CA GLU A 356 -73.99 18.97 -151.44
C GLU A 356 -73.47 18.34 -150.15
N GLN A 357 -73.78 17.05 -150.02
CA GLN A 357 -72.76 16.11 -149.55
C GLN A 357 -71.44 16.43 -150.26
N GLU A 358 -70.34 16.22 -149.55
CA GLU A 358 -68.99 16.19 -150.10
C GLU A 358 -68.36 17.54 -150.45
N ARG A 359 -68.14 18.35 -149.42
CA ARG A 359 -66.77 18.89 -149.26
C ARG A 359 -65.92 17.88 -148.49
N ILE A 360 -65.29 16.98 -149.26
CA ILE A 360 -63.82 16.75 -149.26
C ILE A 360 -63.27 16.40 -147.87
N ARG A 361 -62.96 15.14 -147.49
CA ARG A 361 -62.00 14.19 -148.09
C ARG A 361 -60.67 14.80 -148.53
N GLN A 362 -59.95 15.38 -147.57
CA GLN A 362 -58.51 15.66 -147.46
C GLN A 362 -58.38 16.39 -146.10
N GLU A 363 -57.59 16.04 -145.09
CA GLU A 363 -56.31 15.36 -144.98
C GLU A 363 -56.20 14.79 -143.56
N SER A 364 -55.71 13.57 -143.47
CA SER A 364 -54.87 13.11 -142.37
C SER A 364 -53.62 13.99 -142.26
N GLU A 365 -53.15 14.32 -141.06
CA GLU A 365 -51.74 14.12 -140.69
C GLU A 365 -51.44 14.46 -139.21
N ILE A 366 -50.87 13.46 -138.52
CA ILE A 366 -49.69 13.58 -137.65
C ILE A 366 -49.87 13.93 -136.16
N ARG A 367 -49.71 12.87 -135.35
CA ARG A 367 -48.71 12.69 -134.25
C ARG A 367 -48.82 13.62 -133.03
N ARG A 368 -48.51 13.23 -131.80
CA ARG A 368 -47.62 12.22 -131.21
C ARG A 368 -47.94 12.26 -129.69
N GLN A 369 -47.87 11.15 -128.95
CA GLN A 369 -46.78 10.88 -127.98
C GLN A 369 -46.50 12.07 -127.03
N GLU A 370 -46.50 11.95 -125.72
CA GLU A 370 -45.84 10.94 -124.91
C GLU A 370 -46.02 11.26 -123.41
N LYS A 371 -45.97 10.22 -122.57
CA LYS A 371 -45.23 10.09 -121.28
C LYS A 371 -45.13 11.34 -120.39
N GLY A 372 -45.43 11.31 -119.10
CA GLY A 372 -45.52 10.22 -118.13
C GLY A 372 -44.92 10.67 -116.79
N LYS A 373 -45.14 9.87 -115.73
CA LYS A 373 -44.35 9.78 -114.46
C LYS A 373 -44.36 11.06 -113.60
N LYS A 374 -44.66 11.07 -112.29
CA LYS A 374 -44.25 10.26 -111.12
C LYS A 374 -45.02 10.84 -109.89
N ILE A 375 -45.51 10.07 -108.89
CA ILE A 375 -44.83 9.68 -107.61
C ILE A 375 -44.43 10.93 -106.79
N GLU A 376 -44.64 11.12 -105.48
CA GLU A 376 -45.15 10.41 -104.27
C GLU A 376 -45.25 11.53 -103.18
N GLU A 377 -46.27 11.51 -102.33
CA GLU A 377 -46.24 11.23 -100.87
C GLU A 377 -46.02 12.41 -99.91
N ASP A 378 -46.95 12.43 -98.96
CA ASP A 378 -46.89 12.74 -97.54
C ASP A 378 -46.65 14.17 -97.04
N GLU A 379 -47.79 14.74 -96.64
CA GLU A 379 -47.95 15.94 -95.85
C GLU A 379 -47.79 15.64 -94.36
N GLY A 380 -46.94 16.42 -93.70
CA GLY A 380 -46.88 16.50 -92.25
C GLY A 380 -46.54 17.93 -91.81
N HIS A 381 -47.28 18.36 -90.78
CA HIS A 381 -47.06 19.50 -89.87
C HIS A 381 -47.65 20.87 -90.21
N GLU A 382 -48.64 21.24 -89.39
CA GLU A 382 -49.00 22.61 -88.98
C GLU A 382 -49.31 22.55 -87.45
N ILE A 383 -49.10 23.53 -86.55
CA ILE A 383 -48.35 24.78 -86.47
C ILE A 383 -48.63 25.36 -85.04
N PHE A 384 -47.63 25.99 -84.39
CA PHE A 384 -47.71 27.11 -83.41
C PHE A 384 -48.25 26.90 -81.96
N ASP A 385 -47.83 27.62 -80.89
CA ASP A 385 -46.83 28.69 -80.65
C ASP A 385 -46.67 28.93 -79.12
N LYS A 386 -45.48 29.43 -78.69
CA LYS A 386 -45.15 30.37 -77.56
C LYS A 386 -45.75 30.15 -76.15
N LYS A 387 -45.08 30.36 -75.01
CA LYS A 387 -43.93 31.21 -74.60
C LYS A 387 -43.57 30.89 -73.12
N GLN A 388 -42.30 31.12 -72.72
CA GLN A 388 -41.72 31.55 -71.39
C GLN A 388 -42.50 31.29 -70.08
N GLU A 389 -41.93 30.87 -68.94
CA GLU A 389 -40.69 31.31 -68.27
C GLU A 389 -40.43 30.49 -66.97
N SER A 390 -39.15 30.42 -66.58
CA SER A 390 -38.50 30.16 -65.26
C SER A 390 -38.99 29.04 -64.32
N TYR A 391 -38.08 28.15 -63.90
CA TYR A 391 -37.47 28.09 -62.54
C TYR A 391 -36.51 26.87 -62.41
N GLU A 392 -35.38 27.10 -61.74
CA GLU A 392 -34.46 26.15 -61.04
C GLU A 392 -33.70 25.10 -61.89
N GLU A 393 -32.40 25.28 -62.16
CA GLU A 393 -31.24 24.94 -61.29
C GLU A 393 -31.15 23.44 -60.92
N GLU A 394 -30.28 22.70 -61.62
CA GLU A 394 -29.22 21.85 -61.06
C GLU A 394 -28.66 20.89 -62.13
N GLU A 395 -27.56 21.29 -62.78
CA GLU A 395 -26.71 20.34 -63.50
C GLU A 395 -25.26 20.77 -63.32
N GLN A 396 -24.59 20.27 -62.28
CA GLN A 396 -23.15 20.12 -62.24
C GLN A 396 -22.66 19.29 -61.04
N HIS A 397 -21.70 18.41 -61.34
CA HIS A 397 -20.77 17.70 -60.44
C HIS A 397 -21.18 16.32 -59.91
N GLN A 398 -21.11 15.33 -60.79
CA GLN A 398 -20.58 14.01 -60.42
C GLN A 398 -19.04 14.06 -60.36
N ARG A 399 -18.49 14.06 -59.14
CA ARG A 399 -17.27 13.35 -58.69
C ARG A 399 -16.95 13.84 -57.26
N GLN A 400 -16.54 12.91 -56.40
CA GLN A 400 -16.01 13.06 -55.02
C GLN A 400 -17.03 12.87 -53.88
N PRO A 401 -17.25 11.61 -53.48
CA PRO A 401 -17.36 11.27 -52.04
C PRO A 401 -16.27 10.29 -51.56
N GLU A 402 -15.61 9.57 -52.47
CA GLU A 402 -14.66 8.50 -52.09
C GLU A 402 -13.26 9.03 -51.67
N GLU A 403 -12.82 10.16 -52.22
CA GLU A 403 -11.51 10.75 -51.88
C GLU A 403 -11.52 11.44 -50.50
N GLU A 404 -12.66 12.03 -50.11
CA GLU A 404 -12.81 12.72 -48.82
C GLU A 404 -12.90 11.73 -47.66
N GLU A 405 -13.64 10.62 -47.84
CA GLU A 405 -13.69 9.53 -46.85
C GLU A 405 -12.33 8.84 -46.67
N GLN A 406 -11.57 8.66 -47.75
CA GLN A 406 -10.21 8.11 -47.67
C GLN A 406 -9.22 9.06 -46.99
N LEU A 407 -9.37 10.38 -47.20
CA LEU A 407 -8.55 11.38 -46.53
C LEU A 407 -8.87 11.45 -45.02
N GLU A 408 -10.14 11.31 -44.65
CA GLU A 408 -10.58 11.29 -43.26
C GLU A 408 -10.13 10.02 -42.52
N ARG A 409 -10.20 8.85 -43.18
CA ARG A 409 -9.65 7.59 -42.65
C ARG A 409 -8.14 7.67 -42.44
N LYS A 410 -7.40 8.28 -43.37
CA LYS A 410 -5.94 8.50 -43.22
C LYS A 410 -5.62 9.47 -42.08
N ARG A 411 -6.41 10.54 -41.90
CA ARG A 411 -6.25 11.48 -40.78
C ARG A 411 -6.49 10.79 -39.43
N LYS A 412 -7.56 9.99 -39.31
CA LYS A 412 -7.87 9.19 -38.11
C LYS A 412 -6.76 8.16 -37.81
N GLU A 413 -6.23 7.49 -38.83
CA GLU A 413 -5.09 6.58 -38.65
C GLU A 413 -3.80 7.30 -38.23
N GLU A 414 -3.53 8.51 -38.71
CA GLU A 414 -2.37 9.30 -38.26
C GLU A 414 -2.55 9.81 -36.84
N GLU A 415 -3.75 10.23 -36.46
CA GLU A 415 -4.10 10.64 -35.10
C GLU A 415 -3.96 9.48 -34.12
N GLU A 416 -4.48 8.28 -34.44
CA GLU A 416 -4.28 7.07 -33.63
C GLU A 416 -2.82 6.65 -33.52
N LYS A 417 -2.01 6.87 -34.57
CA LYS A 417 -0.56 6.62 -34.53
C LYS A 417 0.16 7.62 -33.64
N GLU A 418 -0.26 8.87 -33.63
CA GLU A 418 0.29 9.91 -32.76
C GLU A 418 -0.07 9.65 -31.30
N ASP A 419 -1.31 9.29 -31.00
CA ASP A 419 -1.75 8.92 -29.65
C ASP A 419 -1.02 7.68 -29.14
N ARG A 420 -0.79 6.68 -30.00
CA ARG A 420 0.02 5.51 -29.64
C ARG A 420 1.46 5.89 -29.32
N ARG A 421 2.06 6.85 -30.04
CA ARG A 421 3.42 7.34 -29.77
C ARG A 421 3.48 8.10 -28.45
N ARG A 422 2.48 8.94 -28.15
CA ARG A 422 2.37 9.67 -26.88
C ARG A 422 2.24 8.70 -25.70
N LEU A 423 1.38 7.69 -25.82
CA LEU A 423 1.24 6.64 -24.80
C LEU A 423 2.53 5.82 -24.61
N GLU A 424 3.27 5.56 -25.69
CA GLU A 424 4.56 4.86 -25.59
C GLU A 424 5.63 5.74 -24.92
N GLU A 425 5.63 7.05 -25.18
CA GLU A 425 6.52 8.01 -24.52
C GLU A 425 6.19 8.17 -23.03
N ASP A 426 4.91 8.27 -22.68
CA ASP A 426 4.46 8.31 -21.27
C ASP A 426 4.83 7.02 -20.54
N ARG A 427 4.68 5.86 -21.20
CA ARG A 427 5.14 4.58 -20.64
C ARG A 427 6.65 4.56 -20.41
N ARG A 428 7.45 5.13 -21.32
CA ARG A 428 8.91 5.23 -21.14
C ARG A 428 9.27 6.16 -19.98
N ARG A 429 8.58 7.29 -19.82
CA ARG A 429 8.76 8.22 -18.70
C ARG A 429 8.44 7.54 -17.36
N LEU A 430 7.32 6.83 -17.27
CA LEU A 430 6.95 6.06 -16.09
C LEU A 430 7.96 4.96 -15.76
N GLU A 431 8.52 4.29 -16.77
CA GLU A 431 9.55 3.29 -16.56
C GLU A 431 10.87 3.91 -16.06
N GLU A 432 11.21 5.10 -16.53
CA GLU A 432 12.38 5.87 -16.05
C GLU A 432 12.17 6.35 -14.61
N ASP A 433 10.99 6.87 -14.27
CA ASP A 433 10.64 7.27 -12.90
C ASP A 433 10.67 6.08 -11.94
N ARG A 434 10.17 4.91 -12.37
CA ARG A 434 10.28 3.67 -11.59
C ARG A 434 11.75 3.29 -11.35
N ARG A 435 12.62 3.38 -12.36
CA ARG A 435 14.06 3.10 -12.20
C ARG A 435 14.73 4.07 -11.24
N ARG A 436 14.37 5.36 -11.27
CA ARG A 436 14.86 6.37 -10.33
C ARG A 436 14.44 6.05 -8.90
N LEU A 437 13.17 5.67 -8.69
CA LEU A 437 12.67 5.24 -7.38
C LEU A 437 13.37 3.98 -6.87
N GLU A 438 13.63 3.01 -7.73
CA GLU A 438 14.40 1.81 -7.37
C GLU A 438 15.86 2.14 -6.99
N GLU A 439 16.48 3.11 -7.67
CA GLU A 439 17.83 3.58 -7.33
C GLU A 439 17.84 4.34 -5.99
N ASP A 440 16.85 5.20 -5.75
CA ASP A 440 16.69 5.91 -4.48
C ASP A 440 16.43 4.94 -3.32
N HIS A 441 15.60 3.91 -3.52
CA HIS A 441 15.39 2.86 -2.53
C HIS A 441 16.69 2.11 -2.22
N ARG A 442 17.49 1.79 -3.25
CA ARG A 442 18.78 1.12 -3.09
C ARG A 442 19.79 1.99 -2.34
N ARG A 443 19.81 3.30 -2.60
CA ARG A 443 20.63 4.26 -1.84
C ARG A 443 20.19 4.37 -0.39
N LEU A 444 18.89 4.36 -0.12
CA LEU A 444 18.36 4.36 1.24
C LEU A 444 18.70 3.07 1.99
N GLU A 445 18.68 1.91 1.33
CA GLU A 445 19.16 0.65 1.91
C GLU A 445 20.66 0.68 2.20
N GLU A 446 21.47 1.25 1.30
CA GLU A 446 22.91 1.43 1.54
C GLU A 446 23.17 2.37 2.72
N LEU A 447 22.47 3.50 2.81
CA LEU A 447 22.54 4.42 3.94
C LEU A 447 22.15 3.73 5.26
N SER A 448 21.07 2.95 5.24
CA SER A 448 20.62 2.17 6.40
C SER A 448 21.64 1.11 6.83
N ARG A 449 22.34 0.47 5.88
CA ARG A 449 23.44 -0.46 6.18
C ARG A 449 24.66 0.26 6.75
N THR A 450 25.03 1.41 6.22
CA THR A 450 26.14 2.21 6.77
C THR A 450 25.83 2.75 8.16
N ASP A 451 24.58 3.10 8.45
CA ASP A 451 24.13 3.50 9.79
C ASP A 451 24.14 2.31 10.78
N GLN A 452 23.95 1.09 10.31
CA GLN A 452 24.12 -0.12 11.13
C GLN A 452 25.60 -0.46 11.39
N GLU A 453 26.50 -0.17 10.44
CA GLU A 453 27.94 -0.40 10.58
C GLU A 453 28.65 0.69 11.40
N MET A 454 28.07 1.90 11.52
CA MET A 454 28.59 3.02 12.31
C MET A 454 28.09 3.07 13.76
N LYS A 455 27.32 2.07 14.24
CA LYS A 455 26.93 1.98 15.66
C LYS A 455 28.10 1.42 16.50
N PRO A 456 28.71 2.20 17.43
CA PRO A 456 29.70 1.65 18.34
C PRO A 456 29.03 0.69 19.34
N GLU A 457 29.74 -0.38 19.72
CA GLU A 457 29.38 -1.36 20.75
C GLU A 457 29.30 -0.74 22.16
N LYS A 458 28.40 0.21 22.40
CA LYS A 458 28.01 0.64 23.75
C LYS A 458 26.56 1.10 23.75
N GLU A 459 25.66 0.15 24.01
CA GLU A 459 24.44 0.37 24.82
C GLU A 459 23.70 -0.97 24.98
N ARG A 460 24.24 -1.83 25.85
CA ARG A 460 23.40 -2.71 26.65
C ARG A 460 23.21 -2.01 27.99
N GLY A 461 21.98 -1.57 28.24
CA GLY A 461 21.56 -0.99 29.51
C GLY A 461 21.48 0.53 29.48
N LYS A 462 20.29 1.03 29.14
CA LYS A 462 19.64 2.24 29.69
C LYS A 462 18.29 2.44 29.01
N ASP A 463 17.33 1.59 29.38
CA ASP A 463 15.93 1.94 29.24
C ASP A 463 15.57 2.87 30.40
N GLU A 464 15.85 4.16 30.24
CA GLU A 464 15.19 5.18 31.07
C GLU A 464 15.10 6.48 30.28
N TYR A 465 13.84 6.90 30.07
CA TYR A 465 13.41 8.23 29.62
C TYR A 465 13.74 8.65 28.18
N GLU A 466 12.77 8.47 27.27
CA GLU A 466 12.24 9.62 26.50
C GLU A 466 10.92 9.29 25.80
N LYS A 467 9.81 9.66 26.44
CA LYS A 467 8.52 9.83 25.76
C LYS A 467 8.43 11.30 25.33
N HIS A 468 8.98 11.66 24.18
CA HIS A 468 8.51 12.83 23.44
C HIS A 468 8.21 12.45 21.99
N GLN A 469 6.92 12.59 21.72
CA GLN A 469 6.21 12.43 20.48
C GLN A 469 6.82 13.29 19.36
N LEU A 470 7.11 12.68 18.20
CA LEU A 470 7.17 13.43 16.95
C LEU A 470 5.73 13.86 16.57
N THR A 471 5.55 15.15 16.30
CA THR A 471 4.56 15.60 15.31
C THR A 471 5.29 16.37 14.22
N ILE A 472 5.14 15.86 13.00
CA ILE A 472 5.57 16.44 11.74
C ILE A 472 4.64 17.63 11.38
N ASP A 473 5.19 18.54 10.58
CA ASP A 473 4.57 19.65 9.83
C ASP A 473 4.41 21.02 10.51
N GLY A 474 5.38 21.88 10.17
CA GLY A 474 5.17 23.31 10.08
C GLY A 474 4.12 23.63 9.00
N VAL A 475 2.86 23.74 9.40
CA VAL A 475 1.86 24.52 8.67
C VAL A 475 1.37 25.62 9.60
N ARG A 476 1.77 26.84 9.28
CA ARG A 476 1.32 28.06 9.94
C ARG A 476 -0.05 28.42 9.38
N ILE A 477 -1.13 28.16 10.13
CA ILE A 477 -2.45 28.76 9.88
C ILE A 477 -2.82 29.58 11.13
N LYS A 478 -3.10 30.86 10.89
CA LYS A 478 -3.60 31.82 11.87
C LYS A 478 -5.09 31.55 12.17
N GLU A 479 -5.53 32.01 13.35
CA GLU A 479 -6.94 32.21 13.79
C GLU A 479 -7.69 30.90 14.11
N ASP A 480 -8.41 30.72 15.24
CA ASP A 480 -9.13 31.68 16.07
C ASP A 480 -9.30 31.15 17.52
N GLU A 481 -8.99 31.98 18.52
CA GLU A 481 -9.05 31.67 19.96
C GLU A 481 -10.47 31.49 20.53
N LYS A 482 -11.52 31.60 19.70
CA LYS A 482 -12.91 31.52 20.15
C LYS A 482 -13.49 30.10 20.20
N GLN A 483 -12.86 29.12 19.57
CA GLN A 483 -13.44 27.77 19.45
C GLN A 483 -13.02 26.81 20.57
N ARG A 484 -11.97 27.12 21.35
CA ARG A 484 -11.59 26.36 22.56
C ARG A 484 -12.47 26.64 23.78
N ARG A 485 -13.38 27.62 23.71
CA ARG A 485 -14.25 27.98 24.85
C ARG A 485 -15.58 27.22 24.88
N LEU A 486 -15.80 26.27 23.97
CA LEU A 486 -17.06 25.50 23.87
C LEU A 486 -16.92 24.00 24.15
N GLU A 487 -15.70 23.46 24.30
CA GLU A 487 -15.50 22.02 24.60
C GLU A 487 -15.17 21.72 26.06
N LEU A 488 -15.05 22.75 26.91
CA LEU A 488 -14.87 22.58 28.36
C LEU A 488 -16.18 22.56 29.16
N GLU A 489 -17.35 22.57 28.51
CA GLU A 489 -18.67 22.50 29.16
C GLU A 489 -19.42 21.17 28.95
N HIS A 490 -18.82 20.14 28.32
CA HIS A 490 -19.56 18.91 27.99
C HIS A 490 -19.16 17.61 28.71
N TYR A 491 -18.21 17.63 29.67
CA TYR A 491 -17.95 16.45 30.52
C TYR A 491 -17.67 16.85 31.97
N GLY A 492 -18.75 17.08 32.72
CA GLY A 492 -18.76 17.12 34.18
C GLY A 492 -19.98 16.37 34.67
N LEU A 493 -19.86 15.04 34.81
CA LEU A 493 -20.87 14.19 35.41
C LEU A 493 -21.01 14.48 36.91
N ASP A 494 -22.27 14.49 37.31
CA ASP A 494 -22.81 14.66 38.65
C ASP A 494 -22.05 13.90 39.73
N LYS A 495 -21.76 14.60 40.84
CA LYS A 495 -21.58 13.99 42.16
C LYS A 495 -22.33 14.80 43.20
N ASP A 496 -23.62 14.53 43.32
CA ASP A 496 -24.28 14.59 44.61
C ASP A 496 -23.78 13.40 45.44
N ASN A 497 -23.00 13.65 46.48
CA ASN A 497 -23.45 13.25 47.82
C ASN A 497 -22.75 14.03 48.92
N GLN A 498 -23.59 14.61 49.76
CA GLN A 498 -23.32 15.32 50.99
C GLN A 498 -22.78 14.35 52.06
N VAL A 499 -21.87 14.83 52.91
CA VAL A 499 -21.80 14.37 54.31
C VAL A 499 -21.53 15.60 55.17
N SER A 500 -22.43 15.79 56.15
CA SER A 500 -22.42 16.62 57.37
C SER A 500 -21.40 17.73 57.57
#